data_AF-A0A560M9S4-F1
#
_entry.id   AF-A0A560M9S4-F1
#
_cell.length_a   1.000
_cell.length_b   1.000
_cell.length_c   1.000
_cell.angle_alpha   90.00
_cell.angle_beta   90.00
_cell.angle_gamma   90.00
#
_symmetry.space_group_name_H-M   'P 1'
#
loop_
_entity.id
_entity.type
_entity.pdbx_description
1 polymer ?
#
loop_
_entity_poly.entity_id
_entity_poly.type
_entity_poly.pdbx_seq_one_letter_code
_entity_poly.pdbx_strand_id
1 'polypeptide(L)'
;MTVYAREFSCEYSFDELNIRLCDRWETGLLLYGCAELTSAGADYEDEFYVSAIRLDGGARLARPNALNNAGGFESELFRRIAAVIEDDRTQAGRHAAELFAIELEQSRQADHDQSHKTRQERNLQMLAPTH
;
A
#
# COMPACT_ATOMS: atom_id res chain seq x y z
N MET A 1 -14.70 22.10 -7.48
CA MET A 1 -14.80 20.78 -6.83
C MET A 1 -13.45 20.13 -6.94
N THR A 2 -12.67 20.16 -5.86
CA THR A 2 -11.39 19.44 -5.80
C THR A 2 -11.74 17.96 -5.73
N VAL A 3 -11.53 17.24 -6.82
CA VAL A 3 -11.57 15.77 -6.79
C VAL A 3 -10.36 15.40 -5.96
N TYR A 4 -10.57 15.03 -4.69
CA TYR A 4 -9.52 14.36 -3.92
C TYR A 4 -9.26 13.06 -4.67
N ALA A 5 -8.17 13.01 -5.42
CA ALA A 5 -7.67 11.76 -5.96
C ALA A 5 -7.52 10.83 -4.77
N ARG A 6 -8.23 9.70 -4.81
CA ARG A 6 -8.12 8.69 -3.76
C ARG A 6 -6.68 8.20 -3.82
N GLU A 7 -5.96 8.32 -2.70
CA GLU A 7 -4.57 7.87 -2.60
C GLU A 7 -4.54 6.37 -2.94
N PHE A 8 -3.71 6.00 -3.93
CA PHE A 8 -3.61 4.62 -4.37
C PHE A 8 -3.11 3.74 -3.22
N SER A 9 -3.72 2.57 -3.08
CA SER A 9 -3.30 1.57 -2.11
C SER A 9 -3.52 0.16 -2.64
N CYS A 10 -2.63 -0.75 -2.28
CA CYS A 10 -2.72 -2.17 -2.61
C CYS A 10 -2.29 -3.03 -1.42
N GLU A 11 -2.63 -4.31 -1.47
CA GLU A 11 -2.26 -5.29 -0.45
C GLU A 11 -0.99 -6.03 -0.86
N TYR A 12 -0.05 -6.16 0.07
CA TYR A 12 1.15 -6.99 -0.07
C TYR A 12 1.11 -8.11 0.98
N SER A 13 1.05 -9.35 0.52
CA SER A 13 1.11 -10.53 1.40
C SER A 13 2.56 -10.89 1.69
N PHE A 14 2.84 -11.30 2.93
CA PHE A 14 4.15 -11.76 3.35
C PHE A 14 4.05 -13.07 4.14
N ASP A 15 4.98 -13.97 3.83
CA ASP A 15 5.16 -15.24 4.52
C ASP A 15 6.51 -15.25 5.22
N GLU A 16 6.56 -15.68 6.47
CA GLU A 16 7.79 -15.87 7.26
C GLU A 16 8.69 -14.62 7.29
N LEU A 17 8.11 -13.46 7.62
CA LEU A 17 8.85 -12.21 7.66
C LEU A 17 9.85 -12.21 8.82
N ASN A 18 11.14 -12.18 8.50
CA ASN A 18 12.21 -12.01 9.48
C ASN A 18 12.34 -10.52 9.83
N ILE A 19 12.32 -10.19 11.12
CA ILE A 19 12.48 -8.81 11.61
C ILE A 19 13.67 -8.69 12.57
N ARG A 20 14.15 -7.46 12.76
CA ARG A 20 15.15 -7.16 13.79
C ARG A 20 14.48 -6.80 15.12
N LEU A 21 14.78 -7.51 16.20
CA LEU A 21 14.46 -7.10 17.58
C LEU A 21 15.77 -6.94 18.36
N CYS A 22 15.91 -5.84 19.11
CA CYS A 22 17.13 -5.54 19.88
C CYS A 22 18.43 -5.71 19.06
N ASP A 23 18.41 -5.22 17.82
CA ASP A 23 19.51 -5.27 16.85
C ASP A 23 19.90 -6.66 16.33
N ARG A 24 19.18 -7.72 16.67
CA ARG A 24 19.38 -9.07 16.15
C ARG A 24 18.26 -9.45 15.20
N TRP A 25 18.59 -10.19 14.15
CA TRP A 25 17.59 -10.86 13.32
C TRP A 25 16.96 -11.97 14.15
N GLU A 26 15.67 -11.83 14.42
CA GLU A 26 14.92 -12.84 15.15
C GLU A 26 14.35 -13.84 14.16
N THR A 27 14.81 -15.09 14.28
CA THR A 27 14.34 -16.23 13.50
C THR A 27 13.31 -17.06 14.27
N GLY A 28 13.14 -16.79 15.57
CA GLY A 28 12.15 -17.46 16.42
C GLY A 28 10.74 -16.88 16.30
N LEU A 29 10.57 -15.75 15.60
CA LEU A 29 9.28 -15.10 15.37
C LEU A 29 8.91 -15.24 13.90
N LEU A 30 7.95 -16.12 13.60
CA LEU A 30 7.42 -16.31 12.26
C LEU A 30 6.16 -15.45 12.10
N LEU A 31 6.25 -14.42 11.26
CA LEU A 31 5.16 -13.49 11.00
C LEU A 31 4.55 -13.77 9.62
N TYR A 32 3.24 -13.95 9.61
CA TYR A 32 2.43 -14.18 8.42
C TYR A 32 1.29 -13.17 8.40
N GLY A 33 1.00 -12.62 7.23
CA GLY A 33 -0.04 -11.62 7.10
C GLY A 33 0.04 -10.80 5.82
N CYS A 34 -0.64 -9.66 5.85
CA CYS A 34 -0.62 -8.69 4.78
C CYS A 34 -0.39 -7.26 5.28
N ALA A 35 0.33 -6.49 4.47
CA ALA A 35 0.56 -5.07 4.65
C ALA A 35 -0.27 -4.30 3.62
N GLU A 36 -0.82 -3.18 4.05
CA GLU A 36 -1.45 -2.20 3.17
C GLU A 36 -0.39 -1.19 2.74
N LEU A 37 -0.05 -1.19 1.45
CA LEU A 37 0.91 -0.26 0.86
C LEU A 37 0.15 0.93 0.32
N THR A 38 0.52 2.14 0.72
CA THR A 38 -0.15 3.38 0.32
C THR A 38 0.86 4.30 -0.35
N SER A 39 0.46 4.93 -1.46
CA SER A 39 1.29 5.91 -2.17
C SER A 39 1.73 7.03 -1.21
N ALA A 40 3.00 7.43 -1.28
CA ALA A 40 3.55 8.50 -0.44
C ALA A 40 3.13 9.92 -0.90
N GLY A 41 2.31 10.02 -1.95
CA GLY A 41 1.77 11.25 -2.48
C GLY A 41 2.34 11.62 -3.84
N ALA A 42 1.83 12.71 -4.42
CA ALA A 42 2.16 13.13 -5.78
C ALA A 42 3.63 13.55 -5.98
N ASP A 43 4.32 13.92 -4.90
CA ASP A 43 5.71 14.38 -4.93
C ASP A 43 6.73 13.23 -4.84
N TYR A 44 6.27 12.00 -4.62
CA TYR A 44 7.10 10.80 -4.43
C TYR A 44 6.63 9.71 -5.40
N GLU A 45 7.09 9.81 -6.66
CA GLU A 45 6.68 8.87 -7.71
C GLU A 45 7.10 7.44 -7.36
N ASP A 46 6.12 6.54 -7.44
CA ASP A 46 6.27 5.09 -7.21
C ASP A 46 6.79 4.71 -5.81
N GLU A 47 6.84 5.67 -4.87
CA GLU A 47 7.12 5.41 -3.46
C GLU A 47 5.85 5.08 -2.69
N PHE A 48 6.00 4.19 -1.71
CA PHE A 48 4.92 3.79 -0.83
C PHE A 48 5.39 3.78 0.63
N TYR A 49 4.41 3.76 1.52
CA TYR A 49 4.61 3.43 2.93
C TYR A 49 3.58 2.38 3.36
N VAL A 50 3.92 1.60 4.37
CA VAL A 50 2.98 0.67 5.01
C VAL A 50 2.04 1.48 5.90
N SER A 51 0.74 1.46 5.63
CA SER A 51 -0.26 2.20 6.41
C SER A 51 -0.93 1.34 7.49
N ALA A 52 -1.05 0.03 7.24
CA ALA A 52 -1.59 -0.95 8.16
C ALA A 52 -0.99 -2.34 7.92
N ILE A 53 -1.01 -3.18 8.96
CA ILE A 53 -0.63 -4.60 8.87
C ILE A 53 -1.74 -5.42 9.49
N ARG A 54 -2.14 -6.51 8.83
CA ARG A 54 -3.00 -7.56 9.39
C ARG A 54 -2.18 -8.83 9.50
N LEU A 55 -2.10 -9.38 10.70
CA LEU A 55 -1.50 -10.69 10.93
C LEU A 55 -2.57 -11.76 10.72
N ASP A 56 -2.19 -12.94 10.23
CA ASP A 56 -3.13 -14.05 9.97
C ASP A 56 -3.88 -14.53 11.22
N GLY A 57 -3.32 -14.29 12.40
CA GLY A 57 -4.00 -14.49 13.68
C GLY A 57 -5.15 -13.50 13.97
N GLY A 58 -5.45 -12.57 13.05
CA GLY A 58 -6.53 -11.59 13.14
C GLY A 58 -6.16 -10.25 13.79
N ALA A 59 -4.95 -10.11 14.32
CA ALA A 59 -4.47 -8.86 14.90
C ALA A 59 -4.23 -7.81 13.81
N ARG A 60 -4.68 -6.57 14.06
CA ARG A 60 -4.45 -5.43 13.16
C ARG A 60 -3.57 -4.39 13.82
N LEU A 61 -2.43 -4.11 13.19
CA LEU A 61 -1.49 -3.08 13.60
C LEU A 61 -1.70 -1.85 12.71
N ALA A 62 -1.89 -0.68 13.33
CA ALA A 62 -2.02 0.59 12.62
C ALA A 62 -0.70 1.35 12.68
N ARG A 63 -0.38 2.12 11.64
CA ARG A 63 0.81 2.99 11.64
C ARG A 63 0.78 3.94 12.84
N PRO A 64 1.83 3.97 13.68
CA PRO A 64 1.96 4.92 14.76
C PRO A 64 1.99 6.37 14.22
N ASN A 65 1.30 7.27 14.89
CA ASN A 65 1.22 8.70 14.61
C ASN A 65 1.31 9.49 15.93
N ALA A 66 1.42 10.82 15.85
CA ALA A 66 1.60 11.67 17.02
C ALA A 66 0.53 11.51 18.12
N LEU A 67 -0.67 11.02 17.78
CA LEU A 67 -1.79 10.83 18.72
C LEU A 67 -1.80 9.44 19.38
N ASN A 68 -1.20 8.43 18.75
CA ASN A 68 -1.17 7.05 19.27
C ASN A 68 0.26 6.50 19.46
N ASN A 69 1.26 7.38 19.52
CA ASN A 69 2.69 7.02 19.63
C ASN A 69 3.12 6.49 21.01
N ALA A 70 2.18 6.02 21.84
CA ALA A 70 2.52 5.33 23.06
C ALA A 70 3.34 4.10 22.66
N GLY A 71 4.60 4.02 23.10
CA GLY A 71 5.60 3.03 22.69
C GLY A 71 5.31 1.59 23.13
N GLY A 72 4.10 1.11 22.89
CA GLY A 72 3.65 -0.24 23.17
C GLY A 72 4.24 -1.27 22.20
N PHE A 73 4.04 -2.54 22.56
CA PHE A 73 4.53 -3.67 21.78
C PHE A 73 3.98 -3.66 20.36
N GLU A 74 2.70 -3.35 20.17
CA GLU A 74 2.04 -3.30 18.86
C GLU A 74 2.66 -2.23 17.95
N SER A 75 2.94 -1.05 18.50
CA SER A 75 3.59 0.05 17.78
C SER A 75 5.02 -0.31 17.38
N GLU A 76 5.77 -0.97 18.27
CA GLU A 76 7.13 -1.43 17.96
C GLU A 76 7.10 -2.55 16.90
N LEU A 77 6.21 -3.52 17.05
CA LEU A 77 6.04 -4.60 16.08
C LEU A 77 5.69 -4.06 14.70
N PHE A 78 4.77 -3.09 14.63
CA PHE A 78 4.47 -2.37 13.39
C PHE A 78 5.73 -1.78 12.77
N ARG A 79 6.49 -0.99 13.55
CA ARG A 79 7.71 -0.31 13.06
C ARG A 79 8.71 -1.31 12.51
N ARG A 80 8.90 -2.46 13.16
CA ARG A 80 9.86 -3.47 12.71
C ARG A 80 9.44 -4.18 11.45
N ILE A 81 8.15 -4.50 11.30
CA ILE A 81 7.62 -5.10 10.07
C ILE A 81 7.70 -4.09 8.93
N ALA A 82 7.21 -2.87 9.15
CA ALA A 82 7.23 -1.79 8.16
C ALA A 82 8.66 -1.49 7.70
N ALA A 83 9.64 -1.42 8.61
CA ALA A 83 11.04 -1.18 8.26
C ALA A 83 11.66 -2.25 7.34
N VAL A 84 11.14 -3.47 7.36
CA VAL A 84 11.59 -4.53 6.43
C VAL A 84 10.88 -4.39 5.09
N ILE A 85 9.57 -4.15 5.09
CA ILE A 85 8.75 -4.05 3.87
C ILE A 85 9.06 -2.75 3.08
N GLU A 86 9.40 -1.67 3.76
CA GLU A 86 9.71 -0.37 3.13
C GLU A 86 11.18 -0.27 2.68
N ASP A 87 12.05 -1.21 3.08
CA ASP A 87 13.48 -1.22 2.70
C ASP A 87 13.72 -2.15 1.51
N ASP A 88 13.95 -1.57 0.33
CA ASP A 88 14.24 -2.25 -0.94
C ASP A 88 15.54 -3.09 -0.92
N ARG A 89 16.37 -2.96 0.12
CA ARG A 89 17.54 -3.81 0.31
C ARG A 89 17.16 -5.18 0.86
N THR A 90 15.99 -5.30 1.50
CA THR A 90 15.47 -6.59 1.97
C THR A 90 14.76 -7.33 0.83
N GLN A 91 14.66 -8.66 0.94
CA GLN A 91 13.91 -9.45 -0.03
C GLN A 91 12.43 -9.06 -0.07
N ALA A 92 11.81 -8.90 1.11
CA ALA A 92 10.42 -8.49 1.23
C ALA A 92 10.18 -7.10 0.64
N GLY A 93 11.10 -6.15 0.88
CA GLY A 93 10.97 -4.80 0.34
C GLY A 93 11.09 -4.75 -1.17
N ARG A 94 11.97 -5.55 -1.80
CA ARG A 94 11.99 -5.66 -3.27
C ARG A 94 10.69 -6.19 -3.84
N HIS A 95 10.15 -7.26 -3.24
CA HIS A 95 8.89 -7.84 -3.69
C HIS A 95 7.72 -6.86 -3.50
N ALA A 96 7.69 -6.15 -2.38
CA ALA A 96 6.68 -5.13 -2.10
C ALA A 96 6.76 -3.96 -3.11
N ALA A 97 7.97 -3.48 -3.41
CA ALA A 97 8.18 -2.42 -4.40
C ALA A 97 7.79 -2.84 -5.81
N GLU A 98 8.17 -4.05 -6.23
CA GLU A 98 7.79 -4.61 -7.53
C GLU A 98 6.26 -4.74 -7.66
N LEU A 99 5.61 -5.32 -6.64
CA LEU A 99 4.16 -5.46 -6.60
C LEU A 99 3.47 -4.08 -6.65
N PHE A 100 3.94 -3.13 -5.85
CA PHE A 100 3.36 -1.79 -5.79
C PHE A 100 3.44 -1.08 -7.15
N ALA A 101 4.59 -1.13 -7.82
CA ALA A 101 4.77 -0.52 -9.13
C ALA A 101 3.82 -1.12 -10.18
N ILE A 102 3.69 -2.45 -10.21
CA ILE A 102 2.79 -3.17 -11.12
C ILE A 102 1.33 -2.76 -10.88
N GLU A 103 0.87 -2.80 -9.64
CA GLU A 103 -0.52 -2.47 -9.29
C GLU A 103 -0.84 -0.98 -9.53
N LEU A 104 0.13 -0.09 -9.27
CA LEU A 104 -0.01 1.35 -9.54
C LEU A 104 -0.12 1.64 -11.05
N GLU A 105 0.70 1.00 -11.87
CA GLU A 105 0.62 1.12 -13.33
C GLU A 105 -0.72 0.61 -13.86
N GLN A 106 -1.19 -0.54 -13.36
CA GLN A 106 -2.50 -1.08 -13.71
C GLN A 106 -3.64 -0.15 -13.31
N SER A 107 -3.58 0.45 -12.11
CA SER A 107 -4.57 1.44 -11.67
C SER A 107 -4.60 2.67 -12.58
N ARG A 108 -3.43 3.20 -12.96
CA ARG A 108 -3.32 4.34 -13.88
C ARG A 108 -3.92 4.03 -15.26
N GLN A 109 -3.67 2.82 -15.77
CA GLN A 109 -4.23 2.36 -17.06
C GLN A 109 -5.75 2.22 -16.99
N ALA A 110 -6.29 1.64 -15.92
CA ALA A 110 -7.73 1.48 -15.72
C ALA A 110 -8.46 2.84 -15.67
N ASP A 111 -7.89 3.83 -14.98
CA ASP A 111 -8.43 5.19 -14.91
C ASP A 111 -8.44 5.87 -16.29
N HIS A 112 -7.37 5.67 -17.07
CA HIS A 112 -7.27 6.18 -18.44
C HIS A 112 -8.33 5.55 -19.36
N ASP A 113 -8.49 4.23 -19.32
CA ASP A 113 -9.49 3.51 -20.11
C ASP A 113 -10.92 3.94 -19.76
N GLN A 114 -11.20 4.12 -18.46
CA GLN A 114 -12.51 4.60 -17.98
C GLN A 114 -12.80 6.03 -18.44
N SER A 115 -11.77 6.89 -18.48
CA SER A 115 -11.88 8.26 -18.97
C SER A 115 -12.22 8.32 -20.46
N HIS A 116 -11.58 7.46 -21.27
CA HIS A 116 -11.88 7.33 -22.70
C HIS A 116 -13.30 6.83 -22.97
N LYS A 117 -13.74 5.77 -22.27
CA LYS A 117 -15.11 5.26 -22.38
C LYS A 117 -16.14 6.33 -22.05
N THR A 118 -15.97 7.01 -20.91
CA THR A 118 -16.86 8.09 -20.48
C THR A 118 -16.93 9.22 -21.52
N ARG A 119 -15.80 9.59 -22.12
CA ARG A 119 -15.75 10.62 -23.17
C ARG A 119 -16.46 10.16 -24.44
N GLN A 120 -16.26 8.91 -24.84
CA GLN A 120 -16.91 8.31 -26.00
C GLN A 120 -18.44 8.27 -25.81
N GLU A 121 -18.93 7.81 -24.65
CA GLU A 121 -20.35 7.80 -24.31
C GLU A 121 -20.98 9.19 -24.33
N ARG A 122 -20.30 10.20 -23.77
CA ARG A 122 -20.76 11.61 -23.84
C ARG A 122 -20.85 12.12 -25.27
N ASN A 123 -19.84 11.83 -26.08
CA ASN A 123 -19.85 12.22 -27.49
C ASN A 123 -21.00 11.53 -28.25
N LEU A 124 -21.24 10.24 -28.01
CA LEU A 124 -22.38 9.51 -28.62
C LEU A 124 -23.74 10.06 -28.15
N GLN A 125 -23.90 10.41 -26.87
CA GLN A 125 -25.13 11.03 -26.36
C GLN A 125 -25.40 12.41 -26.96
N MET A 126 -24.37 13.22 -27.23
CA MET A 126 -24.52 14.51 -27.90
C MET A 126 -24.87 14.39 -29.39
N LEU A 127 -24.53 13.26 -30.02
CA LEU A 127 -24.80 12.98 -31.43
C LEU A 127 -26.13 12.24 -31.65
N ALA A 128 -26.77 11.77 -30.59
CA ALA A 128 -28.08 11.15 -30.66
C ALA A 128 -29.16 12.25 -30.80
N PRO A 129 -29.95 12.28 -31.89
CA PRO A 129 -31.04 13.24 -32.01
C PRO A 129 -32.08 12.95 -30.93
N THR A 130 -32.39 13.94 -30.10
CA THR A 130 -33.58 13.95 -29.24
C THR A 130 -34.80 13.83 -30.13
N HIS A 131 -35.50 12.70 -30.01
CA HIS A 131 -36.73 12.43 -30.72
C HIS A 131 -37.95 12.91 -29.94
#